data_AF-A0A442JPB1-F1
#
_entry.id   AF-A0A442JPB1-F1
#
_cell.length_a   1.000
_cell.length_b   1.000
_cell.length_c   1.000
_cell.angle_alpha   90.00
_cell.angle_beta   90.00
_cell.angle_gamma   90.00
#
_symmetry.space_group_name_H-M   'P 1'
#
loop_
_entity.id
_entity.type
_entity.pdbx_description
1 polymer ?
#
loop_
_entity_poly.entity_id
_entity_poly.type
_entity_poly.pdbx_seq_one_letter_code
_entity_poly.pdbx_strand_id
1 'polypeptide(L)'
;MLSPKKAHTKADFDCNSAVDVKNVHGKGRGVFANVPFKAGDIIERAPTWGFDDVAKNLLDSTGLFEYYFIRHDRQLKNDPAAGYIVFGLISVVNHSFNPNAQIVWTDEDSGAWARIVAIKDINVDEEITHRYTNISAYPDTINFVE
;
A
#
# COMPACT_ATOMS: atom_id res chain seq x y z
N MET A 1 16.37 10.07 -42.34
CA MET A 1 16.00 10.63 -41.01
C MET A 1 15.19 9.57 -40.29
N LEU A 2 15.80 8.89 -39.31
CA LEU A 2 15.15 7.87 -38.48
C LEU A 2 14.31 8.58 -37.42
N SER A 3 13.00 8.39 -37.45
CA SER A 3 12.11 8.75 -36.34
C SER A 3 12.15 7.61 -35.31
N PRO A 4 12.45 7.87 -34.02
CA PRO A 4 12.40 6.81 -33.02
C PRO A 4 10.94 6.46 -32.73
N LYS A 5 10.61 5.17 -32.91
CA LYS A 5 9.38 4.59 -32.37
C LYS A 5 9.38 4.80 -30.86
N LYS A 6 8.48 5.65 -30.34
CA LYS A 6 8.14 5.61 -28.91
C LYS A 6 7.35 4.33 -28.67
N ALA A 7 8.04 3.31 -28.18
CA ALA A 7 7.40 2.18 -27.52
C ALA A 7 6.82 2.73 -26.21
N HIS A 8 5.56 3.13 -26.23
CA HIS A 8 4.77 3.25 -25.02
C HIS A 8 4.40 1.82 -24.61
N THR A 9 5.24 1.20 -23.78
CA THR A 9 4.87 0.01 -23.02
C THR A 9 3.79 0.45 -22.03
N LYS A 10 2.55 0.43 -22.50
CA LYS A 10 1.37 0.54 -21.66
C LYS A 10 1.26 -0.80 -20.93
N ALA A 11 1.83 -0.87 -19.74
CA ALA A 11 1.52 -1.95 -18.82
C ALA A 11 0.08 -1.72 -18.38
N ASP A 12 -0.86 -2.32 -19.12
CA ASP A 12 -2.24 -2.47 -18.67
C ASP A 12 -2.18 -3.41 -17.44
N PHE A 13 -1.97 -2.82 -16.26
CA PHE A 13 -1.99 -3.52 -14.97
C PHE A 13 -3.44 -3.87 -14.64
N ASP A 14 -3.87 -5.07 -15.03
CA ASP A 14 -5.11 -5.65 -14.55
C ASP A 14 -4.83 -6.35 -13.21
N CYS A 15 -4.79 -5.57 -12.11
CA CYS A 15 -4.54 -6.11 -10.76
C CYS A 15 -5.60 -7.14 -10.33
N ASN A 16 -6.76 -7.14 -11.01
CA ASN A 16 -7.94 -7.90 -10.61
C ASN A 16 -7.81 -9.43 -10.74
N SER A 17 -6.78 -9.95 -11.43
CA SER A 17 -6.52 -11.41 -11.50
C SER A 17 -5.27 -11.87 -10.76
N ALA A 18 -4.37 -10.96 -10.37
CA ALA A 18 -3.06 -11.31 -9.78
C ALA A 18 -3.12 -11.51 -8.26
N VAL A 19 -4.15 -10.93 -7.61
CA VAL A 19 -4.36 -11.02 -6.18
C VAL A 19 -5.84 -11.26 -5.86
N ASP A 20 -6.09 -11.93 -4.75
CA ASP A 20 -7.43 -12.19 -4.21
C ASP A 20 -7.56 -11.64 -2.79
N VAL A 21 -8.77 -11.22 -2.43
CA VAL A 21 -9.09 -10.84 -1.04
C VAL A 21 -9.81 -12.00 -0.36
N LYS A 22 -9.25 -12.47 0.75
CA LYS A 22 -9.81 -13.57 1.56
C LYS A 22 -9.99 -13.12 3.01
N ASN A 23 -10.86 -13.80 3.76
CA ASN A 23 -10.98 -13.57 5.20
C ASN A 23 -9.83 -14.28 5.93
N VAL A 24 -9.21 -13.58 6.87
CA VAL A 24 -8.15 -14.06 7.76
C VAL A 24 -8.66 -13.99 9.19
N HIS A 25 -8.63 -15.14 9.87
CA HIS A 25 -9.10 -15.25 11.25
C HIS A 25 -8.33 -14.28 12.16
N GLY A 26 -9.05 -13.39 12.85
CA GLY A 26 -8.46 -12.39 13.75
C GLY A 26 -7.91 -11.12 13.09
N LYS A 27 -7.84 -11.06 11.74
CA LYS A 27 -7.38 -9.85 11.00
C LYS A 27 -8.44 -9.23 10.10
N GLY A 28 -9.55 -9.93 9.84
CA GLY A 28 -10.58 -9.47 8.91
C GLY A 28 -10.22 -9.84 7.48
N ARG A 29 -9.99 -8.87 6.60
CA ARG A 29 -9.61 -9.12 5.20
C ARG A 29 -8.09 -9.25 5.09
N GLY A 30 -7.61 -10.07 4.18
CA GLY A 30 -6.21 -10.15 3.78
C GLY A 30 -6.09 -10.28 2.26
N VAL A 31 -4.94 -9.85 1.73
CA VAL A 31 -4.63 -9.89 0.30
C VAL A 31 -3.71 -11.06 0.05
N PHE A 32 -4.05 -11.91 -0.92
CA PHE A 32 -3.34 -13.14 -1.23
C PHE A 32 -2.88 -13.13 -2.68
N ALA A 33 -1.71 -13.69 -2.94
CA ALA A 33 -1.20 -13.84 -4.30
C ALA A 33 -1.98 -14.93 -5.05
N ASN A 34 -2.50 -14.61 -6.24
CA ASN A 34 -3.12 -15.58 -7.16
C ASN A 34 -2.14 -16.03 -8.26
N VAL A 35 -1.00 -15.34 -8.37
CA VAL A 35 0.15 -15.66 -9.23
C VAL A 35 1.43 -15.54 -8.42
N PRO A 36 2.53 -16.23 -8.79
CA PRO A 36 3.80 -16.03 -8.09
C PRO A 36 4.38 -14.64 -8.40
N PHE A 37 4.94 -13.99 -7.38
CA PHE A 37 5.72 -12.75 -7.52
C PHE A 37 7.19 -13.01 -7.21
N LYS A 38 8.07 -12.33 -7.93
CA LYS A 38 9.51 -12.26 -7.63
C LYS A 38 9.83 -11.04 -6.80
N ALA A 39 10.92 -11.12 -6.02
CA ALA A 39 11.44 -9.95 -5.33
C ALA A 39 11.66 -8.77 -6.32
N GLY A 40 11.08 -7.61 -6.01
CA GLY A 40 11.09 -6.42 -6.85
C GLY A 40 9.83 -6.23 -7.72
N ASP A 41 8.97 -7.23 -7.83
CA ASP A 41 7.72 -7.12 -8.59
C ASP A 41 6.76 -6.14 -7.93
N ILE A 42 6.07 -5.36 -8.77
CA ILE A 42 4.98 -4.48 -8.34
C ILE A 42 3.70 -5.30 -8.32
N ILE A 43 3.16 -5.52 -7.13
CA ILE A 43 1.93 -6.29 -6.93
C ILE A 43 0.73 -5.41 -7.28
N GLU A 44 0.71 -4.16 -6.79
CA GLU A 44 -0.34 -3.18 -7.11
C GLU A 44 0.24 -1.75 -7.09
N ARG A 45 -0.39 -0.86 -7.85
CA ARG A 45 -0.18 0.59 -7.80
C ARG A 45 -1.53 1.29 -7.68
N ALA A 46 -1.67 2.18 -6.71
CA ALA A 46 -2.94 2.84 -6.39
C ALA A 46 -2.78 4.36 -6.25
N PRO A 47 -3.75 5.15 -6.76
CA PRO A 47 -3.76 6.59 -6.56
C PRO A 47 -4.09 6.91 -5.10
N THR A 48 -3.69 8.09 -4.66
CA THR A 48 -3.86 8.49 -3.27
C THR A 48 -4.50 9.86 -3.15
N TRP A 49 -5.08 10.12 -1.98
CA TRP A 49 -5.53 11.45 -1.58
C TRP A 49 -4.81 11.86 -0.30
N GLY A 50 -3.99 12.90 -0.39
CA GLY A 50 -3.33 13.50 0.76
C GLY A 50 -4.27 14.44 1.52
N PHE A 51 -4.18 14.43 2.85
CA PHE A 51 -5.00 15.25 3.74
C PHE A 51 -4.14 15.95 4.80
N ASP A 52 -4.62 17.08 5.32
CA ASP A 52 -3.94 17.91 6.31
C ASP A 52 -4.24 17.50 7.75
N ASP A 53 -3.68 18.23 8.73
CA ASP A 53 -3.88 17.96 10.16
C ASP A 53 -5.34 18.13 10.61
N VAL A 54 -6.11 19.04 9.97
CA VAL A 54 -7.52 19.25 10.30
C VAL A 54 -8.32 18.01 9.93
N ALA A 55 -8.12 17.50 8.72
CA ALA A 55 -8.73 16.26 8.27
C ALA A 55 -8.25 15.05 9.07
N LYS A 56 -6.96 14.99 9.41
CA LYS A 56 -6.39 13.93 10.26
C LYS A 56 -7.15 13.80 11.58
N ASN A 57 -7.35 14.90 12.30
CA ASN A 57 -8.05 14.88 13.59
C ASN A 57 -9.47 14.33 13.49
N LEU A 58 -10.16 14.57 12.36
CA LEU A 58 -11.47 13.98 12.10
C LEU A 58 -11.36 12.49 11.80
N LEU A 59 -10.43 12.09 10.92
CA LEU A 59 -10.22 10.71 10.50
C LEU A 59 -9.83 9.79 11.67
N ASP A 60 -9.01 10.30 12.60
CA ASP A 60 -8.58 9.59 13.82
C ASP A 60 -9.76 9.14 14.69
N SER A 61 -10.90 9.84 14.60
CA SER A 61 -12.13 9.51 15.34
C SER A 61 -13.06 8.53 14.59
N THR A 62 -12.63 8.03 13.43
CA THR A 62 -13.43 7.15 12.56
C THR A 62 -12.72 5.83 12.31
N GLY A 63 -13.45 4.85 11.74
CA GLY A 63 -12.85 3.60 11.27
C GLY A 63 -11.81 3.78 10.16
N LEU A 64 -11.67 4.97 9.54
CA LEU A 64 -10.62 5.23 8.55
C LEU A 64 -9.22 5.39 9.14
N PHE A 65 -9.10 5.55 10.46
CA PHE A 65 -7.82 5.59 11.17
C PHE A 65 -6.91 4.41 10.80
N GLU A 66 -7.49 3.22 10.67
CA GLU A 66 -6.77 1.98 10.37
C GLU A 66 -6.28 1.88 8.91
N TYR A 67 -6.76 2.76 8.02
CA TYR A 67 -6.62 2.63 6.57
C TYR A 67 -5.89 3.79 5.89
N TYR A 68 -5.43 4.79 6.65
CA TYR A 68 -4.57 5.84 6.11
C TYR A 68 -3.10 5.57 6.40
N PHE A 69 -2.23 6.14 5.56
CA PHE A 69 -0.79 5.94 5.63
C PHE A 69 -0.04 7.25 5.82
N ILE A 70 1.10 7.19 6.51
CA ILE A 70 2.00 8.32 6.68
C ILE A 70 3.24 8.11 5.80
N ARG A 71 3.57 9.13 5.01
CA ARG A 71 4.77 9.17 4.16
C ARG A 71 5.95 9.74 4.92
N HIS A 72 6.91 8.89 5.28
CA HIS A 72 8.12 9.34 5.97
C HIS A 72 9.22 9.81 5.01
N ASP A 73 9.14 9.45 3.72
CA ASP A 73 10.10 9.86 2.68
C ASP A 73 10.06 11.37 2.39
N ARG A 74 8.97 12.03 2.76
CA ARG A 74 8.75 13.47 2.54
C ARG A 74 8.93 14.35 3.77
N GLN A 75 9.17 13.78 4.97
CA GLN A 75 9.32 14.56 6.22
C GLN A 75 10.51 15.53 6.23
N LEU A 76 11.39 15.49 5.22
CA LEU A 76 12.54 16.39 5.11
C LEU A 76 12.30 17.64 4.26
N LYS A 77 11.18 17.79 3.53
CA LYS A 77 10.89 19.01 2.74
C LYS A 77 9.39 19.27 2.59
N ASN A 78 8.82 20.04 3.52
CA ASN A 78 7.59 20.84 3.33
C ASN A 78 6.36 20.10 2.73
N ASP A 79 6.12 18.83 3.06
CA ASP A 79 4.86 18.18 2.68
C ASP A 79 3.75 18.67 3.62
N PRO A 80 2.72 19.38 3.12
CA PRO A 80 1.59 19.81 3.94
C PRO A 80 0.66 18.65 4.33
N ALA A 81 0.82 17.47 3.74
CA ALA A 81 -0.02 16.32 4.05
C ALA A 81 0.40 15.65 5.37
N ALA A 82 -0.56 15.52 6.29
CA ALA A 82 -0.45 14.76 7.53
C ALA A 82 -0.59 13.25 7.31
N GLY A 83 -1.23 12.85 6.20
CA GLY A 83 -1.40 11.45 5.81
C GLY A 83 -2.05 11.31 4.44
N TYR A 84 -2.22 10.06 4.01
CA TYR A 84 -2.72 9.70 2.70
C TYR A 84 -3.73 8.55 2.80
N ILE A 85 -4.87 8.70 2.15
CA ILE A 85 -5.75 7.57 1.83
C ILE A 85 -5.26 6.93 0.53
N VAL A 86 -5.15 5.60 0.50
CA VAL A 86 -4.78 4.84 -0.70
C VAL A 86 -6.03 4.14 -1.25
N PHE A 87 -6.38 4.38 -2.52
CA PHE A 87 -7.64 3.90 -3.10
C PHE A 87 -7.55 2.50 -3.75
N GLY A 88 -6.63 1.65 -3.27
CA GLY A 88 -6.40 0.29 -3.78
C GLY A 88 -6.37 -0.77 -2.68
N LEU A 89 -6.07 -2.02 -3.04
CA LEU A 89 -5.98 -3.14 -2.08
C LEU A 89 -4.82 -2.98 -1.11
N ILE A 90 -3.83 -2.14 -1.42
CA ILE A 90 -2.77 -1.70 -0.49
C ILE A 90 -3.34 -1.35 0.90
N SER A 91 -4.51 -0.70 0.97
CA SER A 91 -5.15 -0.31 2.23
C SER A 91 -5.61 -1.48 3.10
N VAL A 92 -5.80 -2.66 2.52
CA VAL A 92 -6.23 -3.87 3.25
C VAL A 92 -5.13 -4.94 3.30
N VAL A 93 -3.89 -4.59 2.95
CA VAL A 93 -2.73 -5.47 3.16
C VAL A 93 -2.43 -5.51 4.66
N ASN A 94 -2.41 -6.71 5.22
CA ASN A 94 -2.22 -6.88 6.65
C ASN A 94 -0.79 -6.62 7.10
N HIS A 95 -0.67 -6.37 8.40
CA HIS A 95 0.61 -6.26 9.06
C HIS A 95 1.31 -7.64 9.19
N SER A 96 2.64 -7.64 9.04
CA SER A 96 3.52 -8.65 9.62
C SER A 96 4.85 -8.02 10.10
N PHE A 97 5.44 -8.57 11.16
CA PHE A 97 6.81 -8.30 11.59
C PHE A 97 7.86 -8.92 10.67
N ASN A 98 7.50 -9.92 9.84
CA ASN A 98 8.37 -10.51 8.81
C ASN A 98 7.74 -10.42 7.41
N PRO A 99 7.46 -9.19 6.93
CA PRO A 99 6.64 -8.98 5.74
C PRO A 99 7.30 -9.55 4.47
N ASN A 100 6.48 -9.75 3.44
CA ASN A 100 6.93 -10.13 2.10
C ASN A 100 6.77 -9.02 1.06
N ALA A 101 6.17 -7.90 1.43
CA ALA A 101 6.10 -6.70 0.61
C ALA A 101 6.35 -5.41 1.40
N GLN A 102 6.60 -4.31 0.69
CA GLN A 102 6.77 -2.98 1.24
C GLN A 102 6.02 -1.93 0.40
N ILE A 103 5.60 -0.85 1.05
CA ILE A 103 5.00 0.29 0.35
C ILE A 103 6.10 1.20 -0.16
N VAL A 104 6.09 1.47 -1.46
CA VAL A 104 6.96 2.44 -2.14
C VAL A 104 6.10 3.57 -2.68
N TRP A 105 6.50 4.80 -2.36
CA TRP A 105 5.79 5.99 -2.79
C TRP A 105 6.45 6.62 -4.02
N THR A 106 5.63 7.15 -4.92
CA THR A 106 6.09 7.89 -6.11
C THR A 106 5.22 9.11 -6.34
N ASP A 107 5.83 10.17 -6.85
CA ASP A 107 5.13 11.39 -7.21
C ASP A 107 5.14 11.55 -8.73
N GLU A 108 3.95 11.78 -9.27
CA GLU A 108 3.72 11.92 -10.70
C GLU A 108 2.89 13.17 -10.97
N ASP A 109 2.73 13.55 -12.24
CA ASP A 109 1.94 14.73 -12.62
C ASP A 109 0.48 14.63 -12.15
N SER A 110 -0.03 13.41 -11.92
CA SER A 110 -1.37 13.13 -11.39
C SER A 110 -1.46 13.11 -9.86
N GLY A 111 -0.36 13.38 -9.15
CA GLY A 111 -0.29 13.39 -7.70
C GLY A 111 0.56 12.26 -7.12
N ALA A 112 0.36 12.00 -5.82
CA ALA A 112 1.06 10.95 -5.10
C ALA A 112 0.42 9.57 -5.37
N TRP A 113 1.28 8.57 -5.56
CA TRP A 113 0.91 7.18 -5.78
C TRP A 113 1.61 6.27 -4.77
N ALA A 114 0.90 5.24 -4.33
CA ALA A 114 1.44 4.17 -3.53
C ALA A 114 1.59 2.91 -4.38
N ARG A 115 2.65 2.15 -4.14
CA ARG A 115 2.91 0.85 -4.76
C ARG A 115 3.22 -0.14 -3.66
N ILE A 116 2.67 -1.34 -3.74
CA ILE A 116 3.07 -2.46 -2.88
C ILE A 116 3.99 -3.34 -3.71
N VAL A 117 5.23 -3.50 -3.24
CA VAL A 117 6.34 -4.14 -3.97
C VAL A 117 6.84 -5.33 -3.18
N ALA A 118 6.99 -6.49 -3.82
CA ALA A 118 7.53 -7.69 -3.21
C ALA A 118 9.00 -7.48 -2.80
N ILE A 119 9.37 -7.86 -1.58
CA ILE A 119 10.77 -7.79 -1.08
C ILE A 119 11.44 -9.18 -1.02
N LYS A 120 10.66 -10.24 -1.20
CA LYS A 120 11.07 -11.63 -1.40
C LYS A 120 10.10 -12.28 -2.38
N ASP A 121 10.44 -13.47 -2.88
CA ASP A 121 9.51 -14.25 -3.71
C ASP A 121 8.24 -14.58 -2.90
N ILE A 122 7.08 -14.45 -3.54
CA ILE A 122 5.76 -14.73 -2.95
C ILE A 122 5.11 -15.82 -3.80
N ASN A 123 4.70 -16.91 -3.16
CA ASN A 123 4.06 -18.02 -3.86
C ASN A 123 2.55 -17.78 -4.03
N VAL A 124 1.93 -18.51 -4.96
CA VAL A 124 0.47 -18.57 -5.04
C VAL A 124 -0.10 -18.99 -3.67
N ASP A 125 -1.22 -18.37 -3.29
CA ASP A 125 -1.91 -18.52 -2.01
C ASP A 125 -1.17 -18.01 -0.77
N GLU A 126 0.00 -17.37 -0.92
CA GLU A 126 0.67 -16.69 0.19
C GLU A 126 -0.01 -15.34 0.50
N GLU A 127 -0.17 -15.01 1.79
CA GLU A 127 -0.68 -13.71 2.22
C GLU A 127 0.38 -12.63 1.96
N ILE A 128 0.00 -11.59 1.22
CA ILE A 128 0.82 -10.40 1.02
C ILE A 128 0.69 -9.54 2.28
N THR A 129 1.82 -9.22 2.90
CA THR A 129 1.88 -8.45 4.15
C THR A 129 2.94 -7.37 4.09
N HIS A 130 2.73 -6.29 4.83
CA HIS A 130 3.73 -5.23 4.99
C HIS A 130 3.91 -4.82 6.45
N ARG A 131 4.92 -3.98 6.71
CA ARG A 131 5.12 -3.42 8.05
C ARG A 131 4.28 -2.15 8.21
N TYR A 132 3.45 -2.10 9.24
CA TYR A 132 2.75 -0.87 9.66
C TYR A 132 3.77 0.05 10.33
N THR A 133 3.78 1.33 9.94
CA THR A 133 4.72 2.33 10.46
C THR A 133 4.13 3.18 11.59
N ASN A 134 2.81 3.15 11.77
CA ASN A 134 2.06 3.91 12.77
C ASN A 134 1.53 3.02 13.92
N ILE A 135 2.13 1.86 14.18
CA ILE A 135 1.70 0.92 15.24
C ILE A 135 1.56 1.64 16.59
N SER A 136 2.48 2.55 16.91
CA SER A 136 2.47 3.32 18.16
C SER A 136 1.30 4.30 18.30
N ALA A 137 0.54 4.55 17.22
CA ALA A 137 -0.64 5.40 17.26
C ALA A 137 -1.92 4.61 17.62
N TYR A 138 -1.87 3.27 17.58
CA TYR A 138 -3.01 2.44 17.96
C TYR A 138 -3.16 2.39 19.49
N PRO A 139 -4.39 2.25 20.02
CA PRO A 139 -4.60 2.00 21.44
C PRO A 139 -3.91 0.70 21.88
N ASP A 140 -3.39 0.67 23.11
CA ASP A 140 -2.74 -0.51 23.71
C ASP A 140 -3.65 -1.75 23.79
N THR A 141 -4.95 -1.58 23.57
CA THR A 141 -5.95 -2.67 23.52
C THR A 141 -5.90 -3.47 22.22
N ILE A 142 -5.22 -2.97 21.19
CA ILE A 142 -5.10 -3.65 19.89
C ILE A 142 -3.94 -4.64 19.93
N ASN A 143 -4.26 -5.93 19.72
CA ASN A 143 -3.27 -6.98 19.54
C ASN A 143 -3.10 -7.26 18.05
N PHE A 144 -1.94 -6.92 17.50
CA PHE A 144 -1.61 -7.25 16.11
C PHE A 144 -1.38 -8.75 15.99
N VAL A 145 -2.21 -9.40 15.16
CA VAL A 145 -2.14 -10.84 14.88
C VAL A 145 -1.19 -11.06 13.70
N GLU A 146 -0.29 -12.05 13.84
CA GLU A 146 0.57 -12.56 12.76
C GLU A 146 -0.09 -13.68 11.95
#